data_AF-A0AAJ6DQF7-F1
#
_entry.id   AF-A0AAJ6DQF7-F1
#
_cell.length_a   1.000
_cell.length_b   1.000
_cell.length_c   1.000
_cell.angle_alpha   90.00
_cell.angle_beta   90.00
_cell.angle_gamma   90.00
#
_symmetry.space_group_name_H-M   'P 1'
#
loop_
_entity.id
_entity.type
_entity.pdbx_description
1 polymer ?
#
loop_
_entity_poly.entity_id
_entity_poly.type
_entity_poly.pdbx_seq_one_letter_code
_entity_poly.pdbx_strand_id
1 'polypeptide(L)'
;MCSSFNDSERADGALDASPVRRVLWNVRSCEVATIVCPTCGAARHAVCRTLWDRPTTALHRGRTLRYVKMRFALDLTEPHERPVRHRAGPVLSGVGLKTTRTPHAQPWRLPMPELADLISASFLDLAKVVTAHACGLQRTGLDELLFGPDRIQQSIDALTYAMHDRQIRRELLVLSGIHREKAEALAAQERAVRERLRDAERCLKEQRIADLTHAGVLPFPAATDDPRRLARSWLGRYLPHEKEELVRRMAADSGVPPSATVHIRSISQKVTRCIDNGWLLAPVTDPVRELLELDGPAFRERVVADAAQQDARDDALCHPLVLNRWRDQLTESLTKAAPRADNPHIRHLHDLTLTRRPRNATQLGRLHGHRRLFAALLQRRAESIRLITTLNDGMSLAERRDPSYELLKKTGDHAYDELVRRHPDLYRHIRTRLARYESRYGRLELTVPRGQLRARIYDELDRMRPARPVSPAHG
;
A
#
# COMPACT_ATOMS: atom_id res chain seq x y z
N MET A 1 28.83 -25.21 48.55
CA MET A 1 28.41 -26.62 48.39
C MET A 1 26.88 -26.66 48.33
N CYS A 2 26.32 -27.75 47.78
CA CYS A 2 24.92 -28.20 47.74
C CYS A 2 24.07 -27.83 48.99
N SER A 3 22.73 -27.79 49.04
CA SER A 3 21.60 -28.12 48.13
C SER A 3 20.29 -27.54 48.75
N SER A 4 19.08 -27.52 48.18
CA SER A 4 18.49 -27.87 46.86
C SER A 4 17.08 -27.23 46.71
N PHE A 5 16.33 -27.63 45.68
CA PHE A 5 14.91 -27.28 45.40
C PHE A 5 13.88 -27.80 46.42
N ASN A 6 12.75 -27.10 46.57
CA ASN A 6 11.48 -27.63 46.05
C ASN A 6 10.43 -26.53 45.77
N ASP A 7 9.70 -26.70 44.67
CA ASP A 7 8.58 -25.86 44.22
C ASP A 7 7.29 -26.11 45.02
N SER A 8 6.35 -25.16 45.02
CA SER A 8 5.05 -25.28 44.30
C SER A 8 3.93 -24.34 44.81
N GLU A 9 2.92 -24.15 43.94
CA GLU A 9 1.58 -23.59 44.19
C GLU A 9 1.38 -22.08 44.45
N ARG A 10 1.16 -21.33 43.36
CA ARG A 10 -0.10 -20.60 43.00
C ARG A 10 0.19 -19.47 42.01
N ALA A 11 -0.66 -19.15 41.03
CA ALA A 11 -1.72 -19.89 40.33
C ALA A 11 -2.02 -19.13 39.03
N ASP A 12 -2.23 -19.83 37.92
CA ASP A 12 -2.40 -19.20 36.61
C ASP A 12 -3.71 -18.41 36.45
N GLY A 13 -3.61 -17.30 35.71
CA GLY A 13 -4.73 -16.51 35.21
C GLY A 13 -4.52 -16.21 33.73
N ALA A 14 -4.46 -17.26 32.90
CA ALA A 14 -4.14 -17.13 31.48
C ALA A 14 -5.33 -16.61 30.64
N LEU A 15 -5.09 -15.58 29.84
CA LEU A 15 -5.83 -15.34 28.60
C LEU A 15 -4.85 -15.45 27.43
N ASP A 16 -5.14 -16.41 26.57
CA ASP A 16 -4.32 -16.99 25.50
C ASP A 16 -3.36 -16.03 24.77
N ALA A 17 -2.07 -16.34 24.87
CA ALA A 17 -1.06 -15.92 23.90
C ALA A 17 -0.29 -17.17 23.44
N SER A 18 -0.49 -17.55 22.16
CA SER A 18 0.00 -18.82 21.58
C SER A 18 1.45 -19.18 21.98
N PRO A 19 1.72 -20.40 22.47
CA PRO A 19 3.04 -20.78 23.01
C PRO A 19 4.19 -20.70 22.00
N VAL A 20 3.90 -20.82 20.71
CA VAL A 20 4.88 -21.02 19.63
C VAL A 20 5.85 -19.85 19.46
N ARG A 21 5.46 -18.61 19.81
CA ARG A 21 6.30 -17.42 19.62
C ARG A 21 7.37 -17.20 20.70
N ARG A 22 7.32 -17.86 21.87
CA ARG A 22 8.27 -17.61 22.97
C ARG A 22 9.64 -18.30 22.80
N VAL A 23 9.71 -19.40 22.06
CA VAL A 23 10.90 -20.28 22.02
C VAL A 23 12.07 -19.72 21.20
N LEU A 24 11.80 -18.82 20.25
CA LEU A 24 12.78 -18.37 19.25
C LEU A 24 13.74 -17.26 19.74
N TRP A 25 13.50 -16.66 20.91
CA TRP A 25 14.10 -15.37 21.30
C TRP A 25 15.20 -15.46 22.38
N ASN A 26 15.72 -16.67 22.65
CA ASN A 26 16.80 -16.92 23.61
C ASN A 26 18.17 -16.46 23.08
N VAL A 27 18.49 -15.18 23.28
CA VAL A 27 19.83 -14.59 23.05
C VAL A 27 20.46 -14.30 24.40
N ARG A 28 21.69 -14.76 24.65
CA ARG A 28 22.37 -14.57 25.95
C ARG A 28 22.90 -13.14 26.06
N SER A 29 22.73 -12.50 27.21
CA SER A 29 23.14 -11.09 27.42
C SER A 29 24.63 -10.81 27.15
N CYS A 30 25.49 -11.83 27.22
CA CYS A 30 26.91 -11.74 26.88
C CYS A 30 27.18 -11.57 25.37
N GLU A 31 26.35 -12.16 24.50
CA GLU A 31 26.47 -12.06 23.02
C GLU A 31 26.20 -10.64 22.52
N VAL A 32 25.43 -9.88 23.30
CA VAL A 32 24.91 -8.57 22.96
C VAL A 32 25.87 -7.44 23.35
N ALA A 33 26.76 -7.69 24.33
CA ALA A 33 27.66 -6.69 24.91
C ALA A 33 28.85 -6.27 24.00
N THR A 34 29.20 -7.10 23.02
CA THR A 34 30.36 -6.91 22.12
C THR A 34 30.02 -6.22 20.80
N ILE A 35 28.74 -6.21 20.39
CA ILE A 35 28.30 -5.79 19.05
C ILE A 35 28.59 -4.30 18.78
N VAL A 36 29.61 -3.99 17.97
CA VAL A 36 29.91 -2.64 17.49
C VAL A 36 28.86 -2.20 16.46
N CYS A 37 28.54 -0.91 16.42
CA CYS A 37 27.61 -0.37 15.43
C CYS A 37 28.19 -0.42 14.00
N PRO A 38 27.63 -1.21 13.06
CA PRO A 38 28.20 -1.34 11.71
C PRO A 38 28.03 -0.07 10.85
N THR A 39 27.28 0.93 11.33
CA THR A 39 27.00 2.17 10.59
C THR A 39 27.78 3.40 11.10
N CYS A 40 28.41 3.32 12.27
CA CYS A 40 29.25 4.43 12.79
C CYS A 40 30.40 4.01 13.71
N GLY A 41 30.72 2.71 13.83
CA GLY A 41 31.82 2.22 14.66
C GLY A 41 31.63 2.38 16.17
N ALA A 42 30.45 2.83 16.63
CA ALA A 42 30.18 3.04 18.05
C ALA A 42 30.31 1.72 18.85
N ALA A 43 31.32 1.66 19.71
CA ALA A 43 31.62 0.58 20.64
C ALA A 43 30.82 0.72 21.95
N ARG A 44 31.10 -0.13 22.95
CA ARG A 44 30.39 -0.15 24.25
C ARG A 44 30.41 1.26 24.90
N HIS A 45 29.24 1.73 25.35
CA HIS A 45 29.00 3.06 25.93
C HIS A 45 29.17 4.28 24.99
N ALA A 46 29.64 4.13 23.75
CA ALA A 46 29.69 5.22 22.78
C ALA A 46 28.30 5.50 22.14
N VAL A 47 27.85 6.76 22.10
CA VAL A 47 26.54 7.07 21.50
C VAL A 47 26.58 6.87 19.99
N CYS A 48 25.60 6.13 19.46
CA CYS A 48 25.44 5.94 18.03
C CYS A 48 25.13 7.26 17.31
N ARG A 49 25.98 7.62 16.34
CA ARG A 49 25.80 8.80 15.47
C ARG A 49 24.89 8.55 14.25
N THR A 50 24.49 7.31 14.01
CA THR A 50 23.55 6.95 12.94
C THR A 50 22.17 7.53 13.25
N LEU A 51 21.66 8.39 12.35
CA LEU A 51 20.40 9.13 12.54
C LEU A 51 20.38 10.04 13.79
N TRP A 52 21.55 10.51 14.24
CA TRP A 52 21.66 11.31 15.47
C TRP A 52 21.48 12.81 15.25
N ASP A 53 21.80 13.31 14.04
CA ASP A 53 21.34 14.62 13.57
C ASP A 53 19.80 14.56 13.48
N ARG A 54 19.11 15.15 14.48
CA ARG A 54 17.64 15.02 14.64
C ARG A 54 16.90 15.19 13.30
N PRO A 55 16.28 14.13 12.78
CA PRO A 55 15.35 14.30 11.70
C PRO A 55 14.06 14.83 12.31
N THR A 56 13.84 16.14 12.20
CA THR A 56 12.55 16.82 12.39
C THR A 56 11.42 16.29 11.47
N THR A 57 11.69 15.22 10.71
CA THR A 57 10.82 14.60 9.70
C THR A 57 11.03 13.08 9.73
N ALA A 58 10.72 12.44 10.86
CA ALA A 58 10.80 10.98 11.01
C ALA A 58 9.40 10.37 11.21
N LEU A 59 9.11 9.26 10.52
CA LEU A 59 7.77 8.65 10.43
C LEU A 59 7.32 7.99 11.75
N HIS A 60 7.00 8.74 12.79
CA HIS A 60 6.68 8.20 14.12
C HIS A 60 5.60 7.10 14.14
N ARG A 61 4.75 7.04 13.10
CA ARG A 61 3.86 5.91 12.81
C ARG A 61 3.84 5.58 11.30
N GLY A 62 4.52 4.51 10.88
CA GLY A 62 4.25 3.87 9.59
C GLY A 62 2.90 3.16 9.63
N ARG A 63 1.98 3.47 8.71
CA ARG A 63 0.64 2.85 8.66
C ARG A 63 0.73 1.52 7.92
N THR A 64 0.79 0.44 8.69
CA THR A 64 0.96 -0.93 8.17
C THR A 64 -0.33 -1.55 7.66
N LEU A 65 -0.19 -2.68 6.95
CA LEU A 65 -1.24 -3.68 6.75
C LEU A 65 -2.02 -3.96 8.05
N ARG A 66 -1.33 -4.14 9.18
CA ARG A 66 -1.98 -4.33 10.50
C ARG A 66 -2.78 -3.09 10.93
N TYR A 67 -2.29 -1.87 10.70
CA TYR A 67 -3.06 -0.65 10.95
C TYR A 67 -4.33 -0.61 10.10
N VAL A 68 -4.26 -0.92 8.80
CA VAL A 68 -5.44 -0.94 7.91
C VAL A 68 -6.41 -2.08 8.30
N LYS A 69 -5.89 -3.28 8.56
CA LYS A 69 -6.67 -4.45 9.03
C LYS A 69 -7.42 -4.16 10.32
N MET A 70 -6.74 -3.64 11.34
CA MET A 70 -7.37 -3.33 12.63
C MET A 70 -8.31 -2.13 12.55
N ARG A 71 -7.92 -1.04 11.84
CA ARG A 71 -8.72 0.19 11.76
C ARG A 71 -9.99 0.03 10.94
N PHE A 72 -9.90 -0.67 9.81
CA PHE A 72 -11.01 -0.81 8.86
C PHE A 72 -11.60 -2.23 8.82
N ALA A 73 -11.23 -3.09 9.77
CA ALA A 73 -11.64 -4.49 9.85
C ALA A 73 -11.42 -5.29 8.54
N LEU A 74 -10.33 -5.01 7.82
CA LEU A 74 -9.89 -5.85 6.68
C LEU A 74 -9.27 -7.19 7.12
N ASP A 75 -9.42 -7.60 8.39
CA ASP A 75 -9.00 -8.94 8.78
C ASP A 75 -10.07 -9.96 8.44
N LEU A 76 -9.61 -11.01 7.79
CA LEU A 76 -10.40 -11.75 6.81
C LEU A 76 -10.35 -13.26 7.08
N THR A 77 -9.74 -13.70 8.17
CA THR A 77 -9.61 -15.13 8.54
C THR A 77 -10.73 -15.62 9.45
N GLU A 78 -11.45 -14.74 10.13
CA GLU A 78 -12.63 -15.10 10.92
C GLU A 78 -13.91 -14.74 10.14
N PRO A 79 -14.87 -15.67 9.98
CA PRO A 79 -16.24 -15.27 9.73
C PRO A 79 -16.71 -14.52 10.97
N HIS A 80 -16.86 -13.20 10.85
CA HIS A 80 -17.53 -12.42 11.87
C HIS A 80 -19.03 -12.77 11.85
N GLU A 81 -19.41 -13.86 12.51
CA GLU A 81 -20.78 -14.10 12.96
C GLU A 81 -21.19 -12.90 13.83
N ARG A 82 -21.86 -11.91 13.22
CA ARG A 82 -22.30 -10.72 13.93
C ARG A 82 -23.69 -10.28 13.45
N PRO A 83 -24.62 -10.04 14.40
CA PRO A 83 -25.89 -9.41 14.08
C PRO A 83 -25.68 -7.95 13.63
N VAL A 84 -26.70 -7.39 12.98
CA VAL A 84 -26.76 -6.10 12.25
C VAL A 84 -26.45 -4.83 13.10
N ARG A 85 -25.97 -4.97 14.33
CA ARG A 85 -25.56 -3.83 15.15
C ARG A 85 -24.25 -3.25 14.63
N HIS A 86 -24.33 -2.05 14.04
CA HIS A 86 -23.20 -1.18 13.75
C HIS A 86 -22.24 -1.13 14.95
N ARG A 87 -21.15 -1.89 14.90
CA ARG A 87 -20.04 -1.66 15.83
C ARG A 87 -19.43 -0.32 15.46
N ALA A 88 -19.41 0.62 16.41
CA ALA A 88 -18.45 1.70 16.36
C ALA A 88 -17.06 1.07 16.18
N GLY A 89 -16.36 1.44 15.11
CA GLY A 89 -14.96 1.07 14.97
C GLY A 89 -14.19 1.53 16.21
N PRO A 90 -13.16 0.78 16.67
CA PRO A 90 -12.49 1.11 17.92
C PRO A 90 -12.02 2.55 17.90
N VAL A 91 -12.58 3.37 18.80
CA VAL A 91 -12.18 4.76 18.97
C VAL A 91 -10.74 4.72 19.47
N LEU A 92 -9.79 4.96 18.57
CA LEU A 92 -8.38 5.11 18.91
C LEU A 92 -8.15 6.50 19.55
N SER A 93 -8.90 6.79 20.62
CA SER A 93 -8.63 7.86 21.59
C SER A 93 -7.45 7.48 22.47
N GLY A 94 -6.37 7.01 21.85
CA GLY A 94 -5.05 7.08 22.43
C GLY A 94 -4.51 8.47 22.13
N VAL A 95 -4.31 9.28 23.18
CA VAL A 95 -3.46 10.48 23.07
C VAL A 95 -2.21 10.05 22.33
N GLY A 96 -1.96 10.63 21.15
CA GLY A 96 -0.76 10.31 20.37
C GLY A 96 0.46 10.42 21.26
N LEU A 97 1.47 9.58 21.06
CA LEU A 97 2.72 9.64 21.83
C LEU A 97 3.42 10.98 21.54
N LYS A 98 2.99 12.04 22.23
CA LYS A 98 3.38 13.45 22.02
C LYS A 98 4.84 13.71 22.36
N THR A 99 5.49 12.76 23.03
CA THR A 99 6.91 12.77 23.31
C THR A 99 7.68 12.12 22.16
N THR A 100 8.35 12.94 21.37
CA THR A 100 9.52 12.53 20.57
C THR A 100 10.59 11.99 21.52
N ARG A 101 10.51 10.69 21.87
CA ARG A 101 11.57 10.03 22.65
C ARG A 101 12.89 10.17 21.89
N THR A 102 13.92 10.65 22.58
CA THR A 102 15.28 10.63 22.04
C THR A 102 15.63 9.19 21.65
N PRO A 103 16.02 8.93 20.39
CA PRO A 103 16.28 7.57 19.94
C PRO A 103 17.36 6.90 20.79
N HIS A 104 17.16 5.62 21.11
CA HIS A 104 18.05 4.86 21.98
C HIS A 104 19.50 4.91 21.48
N ALA A 105 20.45 4.94 22.41
CA ALA A 105 21.87 5.10 22.08
C ALA A 105 22.43 3.89 21.31
N GLN A 106 21.97 2.67 21.62
CA GLN A 106 22.46 1.41 21.04
C GLN A 106 21.32 0.36 20.94
N PRO A 107 20.26 0.59 20.12
CA PRO A 107 19.04 -0.24 20.15
C PRO A 107 19.27 -1.73 19.85
N TRP A 108 20.17 -2.07 18.92
CA TRP A 108 20.52 -3.47 18.64
C TRP A 108 21.18 -4.21 19.80
N ARG A 109 21.57 -3.50 20.88
CA ARG A 109 22.11 -4.09 22.11
C ARG A 109 21.07 -4.40 23.20
N LEU A 110 19.78 -4.28 22.90
CA LEU A 110 18.72 -4.68 23.81
C LEU A 110 18.36 -6.17 23.64
N PRO A 111 17.88 -6.88 24.69
CA PRO A 111 17.18 -8.17 24.55
C PRO A 111 16.06 -8.10 23.49
N MET A 112 15.73 -9.24 22.86
CA MET A 112 14.74 -9.26 21.77
C MET A 112 13.35 -8.72 22.16
N PRO A 113 12.80 -8.98 23.38
CA PRO A 113 11.56 -8.36 23.84
C PRO A 113 11.65 -6.83 23.92
N GLU A 114 12.66 -6.30 24.63
CA GLU A 114 12.87 -4.86 24.78
C GLU A 114 13.12 -4.16 23.43
N LEU A 115 13.85 -4.81 22.52
CA LEU A 115 14.04 -4.34 21.16
C LEU A 115 12.71 -4.28 20.39
N ALA A 116 11.88 -5.31 20.51
CA ALA A 116 10.57 -5.37 19.87
C ALA A 116 9.64 -4.26 20.37
N ASP A 117 9.64 -3.97 21.67
CA ASP A 117 8.87 -2.87 22.25
C ASP A 117 9.41 -1.51 21.81
N LEU A 118 10.74 -1.31 21.85
CA LEU A 118 11.37 -0.07 21.43
C LEU A 118 11.06 0.28 19.97
N ILE A 119 11.23 -0.66 19.03
CA ILE A 119 10.96 -0.41 17.60
C ILE A 119 9.45 -0.31 17.30
N SER A 120 8.58 -0.80 18.20
CA SER A 120 7.13 -0.56 18.12
C SER A 120 6.78 0.88 18.52
N ALA A 121 7.45 1.42 19.53
CA ALA A 121 7.21 2.77 20.05
C ALA A 121 7.98 3.88 19.30
N SER A 122 9.09 3.54 18.64
CA SER A 122 10.00 4.51 18.01
C SER A 122 10.42 4.07 16.60
N PHE A 123 9.87 4.76 15.59
CA PHE A 123 10.29 4.59 14.20
C PHE A 123 11.76 4.94 13.96
N LEU A 124 12.32 5.91 14.70
CA LEU A 124 13.74 6.24 14.56
C LEU A 124 14.64 5.11 15.05
N ASP A 125 14.24 4.40 16.10
CA ASP A 125 14.97 3.21 16.55
C ASP A 125 14.77 2.04 15.58
N LEU A 126 13.58 1.86 15.00
CA LEU A 126 13.39 0.92 13.88
C LEU A 126 14.33 1.27 12.71
N ALA A 127 14.39 2.54 12.28
CA ALA A 127 15.25 3.02 11.21
C ALA A 127 16.74 2.81 11.50
N LYS A 128 17.19 3.02 12.75
CA LYS A 128 18.55 2.66 13.18
C LYS A 128 18.80 1.15 13.05
N VAL A 129 17.88 0.32 13.53
CA VAL A 129 18.02 -1.13 13.58
C VAL A 129 17.99 -1.75 12.18
N VAL A 130 17.06 -1.37 11.31
CA VAL A 130 17.04 -1.87 9.91
C VAL A 130 18.25 -1.38 9.10
N THR A 131 18.80 -0.19 9.39
CA THR A 131 20.06 0.24 8.77
C THR A 131 21.22 -0.61 9.27
N ALA A 132 21.33 -0.84 10.58
CA ALA A 132 22.38 -1.67 11.13
C ALA A 132 22.32 -3.09 10.54
N HIS A 133 21.12 -3.67 10.44
CA HIS A 133 20.85 -4.94 9.77
C HIS A 133 21.31 -4.94 8.32
N ALA A 134 20.87 -3.96 7.53
CA ALA A 134 21.29 -3.83 6.13
C ALA A 134 22.82 -3.70 5.98
N CYS A 135 23.49 -3.06 6.93
CA CYS A 135 24.95 -2.95 6.97
C CYS A 135 25.66 -4.12 7.66
N GLY A 136 25.03 -5.28 7.81
CA GLY A 136 25.67 -6.53 8.26
C GLY A 136 25.51 -6.88 9.74
N LEU A 137 24.66 -6.20 10.50
CA LEU A 137 24.26 -6.67 11.84
C LEU A 137 23.43 -7.96 11.70
N GLN A 138 24.01 -9.08 12.10
CA GLN A 138 23.33 -10.37 12.20
C GLN A 138 23.05 -10.71 13.67
N ARG A 139 21.87 -11.28 13.93
CA ARG A 139 21.43 -11.78 15.24
C ARG A 139 20.25 -12.74 15.08
N THR A 140 20.25 -13.84 15.83
CA THR A 140 19.14 -14.80 15.88
C THR A 140 17.80 -14.09 16.17
N GLY A 141 16.78 -14.41 15.38
CA GLY A 141 15.43 -13.82 15.50
C GLY A 141 15.28 -12.39 14.98
N LEU A 142 16.36 -11.69 14.60
CA LEU A 142 16.27 -10.30 14.14
C LEU A 142 15.60 -10.17 12.75
N ASP A 143 15.88 -11.10 11.83
CA ASP A 143 15.20 -11.16 10.54
C ASP A 143 13.68 -11.34 10.69
N GLU A 144 13.25 -12.27 11.56
CA GLU A 144 11.83 -12.51 11.82
C GLU A 144 11.17 -11.31 12.51
N LEU A 145 11.84 -10.69 13.49
CA LEU A 145 11.33 -9.49 14.15
C LEU A 145 11.12 -8.34 13.16
N LEU A 146 12.07 -8.09 12.25
CA LEU A 146 12.03 -6.95 11.33
C LEU A 146 11.21 -7.21 10.07
N PHE A 147 11.31 -8.41 9.50
CA PHE A 147 10.78 -8.75 8.17
C PHE A 147 9.72 -9.86 8.19
N GLY A 148 9.30 -10.31 9.38
CA GLY A 148 8.10 -11.11 9.55
C GLY A 148 6.81 -10.37 9.13
N PRO A 149 5.69 -11.09 8.95
CA PRO A 149 4.45 -10.57 8.36
C PRO A 149 3.87 -9.37 9.12
N ASP A 150 4.07 -9.32 10.44
CA ASP A 150 3.60 -8.24 11.31
C ASP A 150 4.35 -6.90 11.11
N ARG A 151 5.59 -6.92 10.60
CA ARG A 151 6.50 -5.75 10.59
C ARG A 151 7.14 -5.40 9.25
N ILE A 152 7.17 -6.29 8.26
CA ILE A 152 7.88 -6.09 6.99
C ILE A 152 7.60 -4.73 6.32
N GLN A 153 6.36 -4.23 6.40
CA GLN A 153 5.99 -2.91 5.88
C GLN A 153 6.58 -1.73 6.68
N GLN A 154 6.67 -1.82 8.00
CA GLN A 154 7.36 -0.82 8.83
C GLN A 154 8.84 -0.78 8.49
N SER A 155 9.44 -1.94 8.26
CA SER A 155 10.84 -2.06 7.85
C SER A 155 11.07 -1.52 6.44
N ILE A 156 10.14 -1.69 5.50
CA ILE A 156 10.16 -1.04 4.17
C ILE A 156 10.09 0.50 4.32
N ASP A 157 9.18 1.02 5.16
CA ASP A 157 9.08 2.46 5.44
C ASP A 157 10.41 3.00 6.03
N ALA A 158 10.97 2.27 6.99
CA ALA A 158 12.21 2.62 7.69
C ALA A 158 13.46 2.51 6.82
N LEU A 159 13.54 1.52 5.93
CA LEU A 159 14.60 1.39 4.93
C LEU A 159 14.48 2.45 3.83
N THR A 160 13.26 2.79 3.38
CA THR A 160 13.04 3.89 2.43
C THR A 160 13.48 5.23 3.03
N TYR A 161 13.10 5.47 4.29
CA TYR A 161 13.53 6.64 5.06
C TYR A 161 15.06 6.71 5.15
N ALA A 162 15.69 5.61 5.59
CA ALA A 162 17.13 5.53 5.71
C ALA A 162 17.83 5.78 4.36
N MET A 163 17.40 5.13 3.28
CA MET A 163 17.98 5.32 1.95
C MET A 163 18.03 6.80 1.55
N HIS A 164 16.91 7.52 1.72
CA HIS A 164 16.85 8.95 1.41
C HIS A 164 17.71 9.80 2.35
N ASP A 165 17.75 9.52 3.66
CA ASP A 165 18.63 10.21 4.61
C ASP A 165 20.12 10.09 4.23
N ARG A 166 20.61 8.86 3.94
CA ARG A 166 22.03 8.65 3.58
C ARG A 166 22.34 9.34 2.26
N GLN A 167 21.45 9.24 1.27
CA GLN A 167 21.62 9.92 -0.02
C GLN A 167 21.72 11.45 0.14
N ILE A 168 20.78 12.08 0.86
CA ILE A 168 20.78 13.54 1.07
C ILE A 168 22.03 13.97 1.84
N ARG A 169 22.40 13.27 2.93
CA ARG A 169 23.60 13.60 3.70
C ARG A 169 24.87 13.45 2.86
N ARG A 170 24.98 12.40 2.04
CA ARG A 170 26.08 12.20 1.08
C ARG A 170 26.14 13.34 0.05
N GLU A 171 25.01 13.69 -0.56
CA GLU A 171 24.90 14.79 -1.52
C GLU A 171 25.42 16.10 -0.91
N LEU A 172 25.02 16.44 0.31
CA LEU A 172 25.47 17.66 0.99
C LEU A 172 26.99 17.65 1.28
N LEU A 173 27.56 16.52 1.70
CA LEU A 173 29.01 16.41 1.92
C LEU A 173 29.81 16.55 0.63
N VAL A 174 29.35 15.95 -0.48
CA VAL A 174 30.02 16.07 -1.79
C VAL A 174 29.89 17.48 -2.35
N LEU A 175 28.71 18.09 -2.28
CA LEU A 175 28.45 19.44 -2.81
C LEU A 175 29.10 20.55 -1.95
N SER A 176 29.44 20.26 -0.68
CA SER A 176 30.28 21.14 0.16
C SER A 176 31.78 21.04 -0.13
N GLY A 177 32.24 19.95 -0.78
CA GLY A 177 33.63 19.72 -1.16
C GLY A 177 34.58 19.22 -0.04
N ILE A 178 34.16 19.14 1.22
CA ILE A 178 35.08 19.06 2.37
C ILE A 178 35.18 17.67 3.04
N HIS A 179 34.36 16.67 2.65
CA HIS A 179 34.23 15.41 3.41
C HIS A 179 34.11 14.13 2.56
N ARG A 180 35.16 13.79 1.80
CA ARG A 180 35.17 12.65 0.87
C ARG A 180 34.94 11.28 1.55
N GLU A 181 35.75 10.91 2.54
CA GLU A 181 35.65 9.59 3.22
C GLU A 181 34.27 9.36 3.85
N LYS A 182 33.71 10.38 4.51
CA LYS A 182 32.36 10.33 5.10
C LYS A 182 31.28 10.16 4.03
N ALA A 183 31.45 10.78 2.84
CA ALA A 183 30.55 10.59 1.71
C ALA A 183 30.65 9.18 1.12
N GLU A 184 31.85 8.61 1.02
CA GLU A 184 32.07 7.24 0.55
C GLU A 184 31.46 6.20 1.52
N ALA A 185 31.60 6.41 2.83
CA ALA A 185 30.95 5.60 3.87
C ALA A 185 29.41 5.67 3.77
N LEU A 186 28.83 6.86 3.59
CA LEU A 186 27.38 7.03 3.37
C LEU A 186 26.91 6.38 2.06
N ALA A 187 27.73 6.40 1.00
CA ALA A 187 27.42 5.73 -0.27
C ALA A 187 27.36 4.20 -0.11
N ALA A 188 28.28 3.62 0.68
CA ALA A 188 28.25 2.19 1.00
C ALA A 188 26.98 1.82 1.79
N GLN A 189 26.63 2.62 2.81
CA GLN A 189 25.40 2.41 3.60
C GLN A 189 24.14 2.56 2.75
N GLU A 190 24.07 3.54 1.85
CA GLU A 190 22.94 3.74 0.94
C GLU A 190 22.74 2.53 0.01
N ARG A 191 23.82 1.96 -0.55
CA ARG A 191 23.75 0.74 -1.39
C ARG A 191 23.18 -0.44 -0.60
N ALA A 192 23.75 -0.73 0.56
CA ALA A 192 23.32 -1.83 1.43
C ALA A 192 21.84 -1.69 1.87
N VAL A 193 21.41 -0.48 2.25
CA VAL A 193 20.01 -0.18 2.59
C VAL A 193 19.09 -0.33 1.37
N ARG A 194 19.52 0.11 0.18
CA ARG A 194 18.75 -0.02 -1.07
C ARG A 194 18.59 -1.47 -1.51
N GLU A 195 19.63 -2.29 -1.35
CA GLU A 195 19.57 -3.73 -1.60
C GLU A 195 18.58 -4.40 -0.65
N ARG A 196 18.71 -4.17 0.67
CA ARG A 196 17.79 -4.75 1.65
C ARG A 196 16.34 -4.26 1.49
N LEU A 197 16.13 -3.03 1.03
CA LEU A 197 14.81 -2.51 0.68
C LEU A 197 14.18 -3.30 -0.47
N ARG A 198 14.92 -3.55 -1.56
CA ARG A 198 14.46 -4.34 -2.71
C ARG A 198 14.12 -5.77 -2.31
N ASP A 199 14.90 -6.37 -1.42
CA ASP A 199 14.63 -7.71 -0.90
C ASP A 199 13.34 -7.75 -0.09
N ALA A 200 13.14 -6.80 0.83
CA ALA A 200 11.92 -6.72 1.62
C ALA A 200 10.67 -6.44 0.74
N GLU A 201 10.78 -5.57 -0.27
CA GLU A 201 9.71 -5.33 -1.25
C GLU A 201 9.38 -6.58 -2.08
N ARG A 202 10.41 -7.35 -2.47
CA ARG A 202 10.23 -8.62 -3.18
C ARG A 202 9.52 -9.66 -2.31
N CYS A 203 9.99 -9.90 -1.09
CA CYS A 203 9.37 -10.87 -0.17
C CYS A 203 7.91 -10.50 0.17
N LEU A 204 7.61 -9.21 0.41
CA LEU A 204 6.23 -8.76 0.62
C LEU A 204 5.35 -9.00 -0.62
N LYS A 205 5.88 -8.79 -1.82
CA LYS A 205 5.15 -9.05 -3.08
C LYS A 205 4.90 -10.54 -3.28
N GLU A 206 5.87 -11.39 -2.97
CA GLU A 206 5.76 -12.86 -3.04
C GLU A 206 4.72 -13.38 -2.05
N GLN A 207 4.78 -12.97 -0.78
CA GLN A 207 3.76 -13.27 0.25
C GLN A 207 2.36 -12.87 -0.22
N ARG A 208 2.18 -11.62 -0.67
CA ARG A 208 0.90 -11.13 -1.21
C ARG A 208 0.38 -11.98 -2.38
N ILE A 209 1.26 -12.41 -3.29
CA ILE A 209 0.86 -13.26 -4.42
C ILE A 209 0.42 -14.64 -3.91
N ALA A 210 1.16 -15.23 -2.97
CA ALA A 210 0.81 -16.52 -2.37
C ALA A 210 -0.56 -16.46 -1.66
N ASP A 211 -0.77 -15.49 -0.77
CA ASP A 211 -2.02 -15.29 -0.02
C ASP A 211 -3.23 -15.16 -0.94
N LEU A 212 -3.12 -14.30 -1.96
CA LEU A 212 -4.20 -14.06 -2.91
C LEU A 212 -4.42 -15.25 -3.87
N THR A 213 -3.39 -16.05 -4.16
CA THR A 213 -3.53 -17.27 -4.97
C THR A 213 -4.20 -18.38 -4.17
N HIS A 214 -3.80 -18.55 -2.91
CA HIS A 214 -4.45 -19.50 -1.98
C HIS A 214 -5.93 -19.16 -1.77
N ALA A 215 -6.27 -17.88 -1.64
CA ALA A 215 -7.65 -17.41 -1.58
C ALA A 215 -8.39 -17.38 -2.93
N GLY A 216 -7.80 -17.91 -4.02
CA GLY A 216 -8.37 -17.95 -5.36
C GLY A 216 -8.61 -16.59 -6.03
N VAL A 217 -8.17 -15.48 -5.41
CA VAL A 217 -8.23 -14.12 -5.97
C VAL A 217 -7.32 -14.01 -7.17
N LEU A 218 -6.10 -14.57 -7.06
CA LEU A 218 -5.10 -14.63 -8.11
C LEU A 218 -4.96 -16.05 -8.71
N PRO A 219 -4.46 -16.16 -9.96
CA PRO A 219 -4.28 -15.05 -10.90
C PRO A 219 -5.62 -14.41 -11.26
N PHE A 220 -5.63 -13.09 -11.48
CA PHE A 220 -6.76 -12.48 -12.19
C PHE A 220 -6.93 -13.23 -13.51
N PRO A 221 -8.15 -13.60 -13.94
CA PRO A 221 -8.36 -14.30 -15.20
C PRO A 221 -7.63 -13.56 -16.32
N ALA A 222 -6.69 -14.24 -16.97
CA ALA A 222 -5.89 -13.63 -18.03
C ALA A 222 -6.81 -13.01 -19.08
N ALA A 223 -6.47 -11.81 -19.54
CA ALA A 223 -7.33 -11.05 -20.45
C ALA A 223 -7.53 -11.86 -21.74
N THR A 224 -8.72 -12.46 -21.87
CA THR A 224 -8.95 -13.61 -22.75
C THR A 224 -8.54 -13.35 -24.21
N ASP A 225 -7.77 -14.29 -24.76
CA ASP A 225 -7.39 -14.32 -26.18
C ASP A 225 -8.42 -15.11 -27.02
N ASP A 226 -9.43 -15.73 -26.39
CA ASP A 226 -10.56 -16.36 -27.07
C ASP A 226 -11.44 -15.24 -27.68
N PRO A 227 -11.53 -15.15 -29.02
CA PRO A 227 -12.26 -14.08 -29.68
C PRO A 227 -13.79 -14.22 -29.57
N ARG A 228 -14.32 -15.33 -29.04
CA ARG A 228 -15.74 -15.48 -28.67
C ARG A 228 -16.02 -14.85 -27.31
N ARG A 229 -15.22 -15.20 -26.29
CA ARG A 229 -15.29 -14.57 -24.95
C ARG A 229 -15.01 -13.07 -25.02
N LEU A 230 -14.05 -12.65 -25.84
CA LEU A 230 -13.75 -11.23 -26.03
C LEU A 230 -14.92 -10.50 -26.71
N ALA A 231 -15.54 -11.08 -27.75
CA ALA A 231 -16.72 -10.51 -28.40
C ALA A 231 -17.93 -10.39 -27.44
N ARG A 232 -18.23 -11.42 -26.63
CA ARG A 232 -19.24 -11.37 -25.55
C ARG A 232 -18.97 -10.21 -24.58
N SER A 233 -17.74 -10.11 -24.10
CA SER A 233 -17.31 -9.05 -23.16
C SER A 233 -17.43 -7.66 -23.79
N TRP A 234 -17.10 -7.50 -25.07
CA TRP A 234 -17.18 -6.23 -25.78
C TRP A 234 -18.63 -5.82 -26.08
N LEU A 235 -19.52 -6.76 -26.41
CA LEU A 235 -20.95 -6.51 -26.59
C LEU A 235 -21.58 -6.00 -25.28
N GLY A 236 -21.35 -6.70 -24.15
CA GLY A 236 -21.89 -6.25 -22.86
C GLY A 236 -21.26 -4.98 -22.28
N ARG A 237 -20.15 -4.50 -22.86
CA ARG A 237 -19.58 -3.16 -22.61
C ARG A 237 -20.12 -2.10 -23.56
N TYR A 238 -20.61 -2.49 -24.74
CA TYR A 238 -21.28 -1.61 -25.70
C TYR A 238 -22.76 -1.38 -25.32
N LEU A 239 -23.40 -2.37 -24.70
CA LEU A 239 -24.78 -2.31 -24.18
C LEU A 239 -24.82 -2.38 -22.64
N PRO A 240 -24.21 -1.43 -21.90
CA PRO A 240 -24.06 -1.54 -20.45
C PRO A 240 -25.42 -1.56 -19.73
N HIS A 241 -26.38 -0.73 -20.11
CA HIS A 241 -27.70 -0.67 -19.47
C HIS A 241 -28.51 -1.95 -19.67
N GLU A 242 -28.54 -2.51 -20.89
CA GLU A 242 -29.23 -3.77 -21.16
C GLU A 242 -28.58 -4.94 -20.41
N LYS A 243 -27.24 -4.92 -20.26
CA LYS A 243 -26.50 -5.87 -19.42
C LYS A 243 -26.86 -5.73 -17.94
N GLU A 244 -26.81 -4.51 -17.41
CA GLU A 244 -27.14 -4.20 -16.00
C GLU A 244 -28.57 -4.68 -15.67
N GLU A 245 -29.52 -4.46 -16.57
CA GLU A 245 -30.92 -4.89 -16.42
C GLU A 245 -31.09 -6.42 -16.48
N LEU A 246 -30.36 -7.09 -17.39
CA LEU A 246 -30.34 -8.55 -17.45
C LEU A 246 -29.77 -9.18 -16.19
N VAL A 247 -28.62 -8.67 -15.71
CA VAL A 247 -28.00 -9.13 -14.46
C VAL A 247 -28.94 -8.91 -13.28
N ARG A 248 -29.59 -7.74 -13.16
CA ARG A 248 -30.48 -7.45 -12.02
C ARG A 248 -31.68 -8.39 -11.98
N ARG A 249 -32.36 -8.60 -13.11
CA ARG A 249 -33.54 -9.49 -13.18
C ARG A 249 -33.15 -10.94 -12.87
N MET A 250 -32.18 -11.49 -13.59
CA MET A 250 -31.70 -12.87 -13.36
C MET A 250 -31.16 -13.11 -11.94
N ALA A 251 -30.59 -12.08 -11.29
CA ALA A 251 -30.10 -12.17 -9.92
C ALA A 251 -31.27 -12.15 -8.92
N ALA A 252 -32.28 -11.31 -9.14
CA ALA A 252 -33.51 -11.29 -8.35
C ALA A 252 -34.29 -12.62 -8.47
N ASP A 253 -34.40 -13.18 -9.69
CA ASP A 253 -34.98 -14.51 -9.95
C ASP A 253 -34.24 -15.63 -9.19
N SER A 254 -32.95 -15.39 -8.85
CA SER A 254 -32.10 -16.30 -8.08
C SER A 254 -32.04 -15.97 -6.58
N GLY A 255 -32.87 -15.05 -6.08
CA GLY A 255 -32.92 -14.66 -4.67
C GLY A 255 -31.77 -13.74 -4.20
N VAL A 256 -30.99 -13.16 -5.10
CA VAL A 256 -29.91 -12.22 -4.73
C VAL A 256 -30.50 -10.86 -4.33
N PRO A 257 -30.10 -10.28 -3.18
CA PRO A 257 -30.62 -8.98 -2.76
C PRO A 257 -30.22 -7.85 -3.74
N PRO A 258 -31.10 -6.86 -4.02
CA PRO A 258 -30.82 -5.78 -4.96
C PRO A 258 -29.52 -5.01 -4.66
N SER A 259 -29.16 -4.81 -3.39
CA SER A 259 -27.90 -4.18 -2.96
C SER A 259 -26.65 -4.87 -3.52
N ALA A 260 -26.65 -6.19 -3.66
CA ALA A 260 -25.54 -6.95 -4.23
C ALA A 260 -25.45 -6.83 -5.76
N THR A 261 -26.56 -6.46 -6.44
CA THR A 261 -26.62 -6.26 -7.89
C THR A 261 -26.18 -4.87 -8.36
N VAL A 262 -25.98 -3.91 -7.44
CA VAL A 262 -25.64 -2.52 -7.77
C VAL A 262 -24.34 -2.45 -8.57
N HIS A 263 -24.40 -1.85 -9.76
CA HIS A 263 -23.26 -1.72 -10.65
C HIS A 263 -22.26 -0.67 -10.15
N ILE A 264 -21.01 -1.11 -9.95
CA ILE A 264 -19.92 -0.30 -9.41
C ILE A 264 -19.22 0.41 -10.57
N ARG A 265 -19.41 1.73 -10.70
CA ARG A 265 -18.80 2.59 -11.73
C ARG A 265 -17.53 3.30 -11.26
N SER A 266 -17.30 3.39 -9.93
CA SER A 266 -16.11 4.04 -9.37
C SER A 266 -15.55 3.30 -8.15
N ILE A 267 -14.28 3.58 -7.82
CA ILE A 267 -13.64 3.03 -6.61
C ILE A 267 -14.33 3.52 -5.32
N SER A 268 -14.83 4.76 -5.30
CA SER A 268 -15.61 5.29 -4.17
C SER A 268 -16.92 4.54 -3.98
N GLN A 269 -17.61 4.15 -5.06
CA GLN A 269 -18.78 3.28 -4.99
C GLN A 269 -18.42 1.87 -4.50
N LYS A 270 -17.26 1.32 -4.89
CA LYS A 270 -16.80 0.02 -4.33
C LYS A 270 -16.60 0.12 -2.83
N VAL A 271 -15.87 1.14 -2.38
CA VAL A 271 -15.64 1.41 -0.95
C VAL A 271 -16.95 1.59 -0.19
N THR A 272 -17.89 2.38 -0.72
CA THR A 272 -19.20 2.62 -0.10
C THR A 272 -19.98 1.30 0.05
N ARG A 273 -20.11 0.51 -1.02
CA ARG A 273 -20.73 -0.82 -0.97
C ARG A 273 -20.06 -1.75 0.06
N CYS A 274 -18.73 -1.72 0.19
CA CYS A 274 -18.04 -2.50 1.21
C CYS A 274 -18.33 -2.02 2.64
N ILE A 275 -18.59 -0.73 2.85
CA ILE A 275 -19.04 -0.18 4.14
C ILE A 275 -20.49 -0.60 4.42
N ASP A 276 -21.39 -0.42 3.45
CA ASP A 276 -22.82 -0.73 3.56
C ASP A 276 -23.05 -2.23 3.84
N ASN A 277 -22.27 -3.11 3.20
CA ASN A 277 -22.30 -4.55 3.43
C ASN A 277 -21.54 -4.99 4.71
N GLY A 278 -20.97 -4.07 5.47
CA GLY A 278 -20.22 -4.36 6.71
C GLY A 278 -18.84 -5.00 6.51
N TRP A 279 -18.36 -5.12 5.27
CA TRP A 279 -17.04 -5.67 4.93
C TRP A 279 -15.87 -4.71 5.21
N LEU A 280 -16.16 -3.43 5.48
CA LEU A 280 -15.17 -2.38 5.71
C LEU A 280 -15.67 -1.43 6.81
N LEU A 281 -15.04 -1.46 7.98
CA LEU A 281 -15.36 -0.54 9.08
C LEU A 281 -14.68 0.84 8.88
N ALA A 282 -15.16 1.60 7.90
CA ALA A 282 -14.67 2.94 7.58
C ALA A 282 -15.75 4.01 7.83
N PRO A 283 -16.01 4.40 9.09
CA PRO A 283 -16.99 5.44 9.42
C PRO A 283 -16.49 6.83 8.97
N VAL A 284 -17.38 7.59 8.33
CA VAL A 284 -17.14 8.97 7.92
C VAL A 284 -17.31 9.90 9.12
N THR A 285 -16.28 9.99 9.94
CA THR A 285 -16.19 10.95 11.06
C THR A 285 -16.02 12.39 10.56
N ASP A 286 -16.25 13.38 11.40
CA ASP A 286 -16.19 14.80 11.00
C ASP A 286 -14.85 15.21 10.35
N PRO A 287 -13.66 14.80 10.87
CA PRO A 287 -12.39 15.06 10.19
C PRO A 287 -12.25 14.42 8.80
N VAL A 288 -12.97 13.32 8.53
CA VAL A 288 -13.02 12.71 7.19
C VAL A 288 -13.97 13.49 6.28
N ARG A 289 -15.10 13.96 6.83
CA ARG A 289 -16.07 14.80 6.10
C ARG A 289 -15.43 16.11 5.65
N GLU A 290 -14.79 16.83 6.58
CA GLU A 290 -14.01 18.04 6.30
C GLU A 290 -12.99 17.80 5.17
N LEU A 291 -12.18 16.74 5.24
CA LEU A 291 -11.21 16.40 4.19
C LEU A 291 -11.85 16.07 2.83
N LEU A 292 -13.06 15.52 2.80
CA LEU A 292 -13.78 15.25 1.56
C LEU A 292 -14.34 16.54 0.94
N GLU A 293 -14.78 17.48 1.78
CA GLU A 293 -15.35 18.79 1.41
C GLU A 293 -14.28 19.84 0.99
N LEU A 294 -13.02 19.71 1.46
CA LEU A 294 -11.93 20.57 1.00
C LEU A 294 -11.83 20.62 -0.53
N ASP A 295 -11.39 21.75 -1.07
CA ASP A 295 -11.10 21.93 -2.49
C ASP A 295 -9.71 21.35 -2.90
N GLY A 296 -9.38 21.43 -4.19
CA GLY A 296 -8.09 20.93 -4.70
C GLY A 296 -6.86 21.56 -4.05
N PRO A 297 -6.74 22.90 -4.00
CA PRO A 297 -5.69 23.63 -3.28
C PRO A 297 -5.59 23.30 -1.78
N ALA A 298 -6.64 23.47 -0.99
CA ALA A 298 -6.59 23.31 0.47
C ALA A 298 -6.27 21.87 0.89
N PHE A 299 -6.85 20.87 0.19
CA PHE A 299 -6.50 19.47 0.43
C PHE A 299 -5.02 19.20 0.13
N ARG A 300 -4.45 19.81 -0.91
CA ARG A 300 -3.02 19.67 -1.25
C ARG A 300 -2.13 20.30 -0.19
N GLU A 301 -2.48 21.46 0.34
CA GLU A 301 -1.74 22.09 1.44
C GLU A 301 -1.75 21.20 2.68
N ARG A 302 -2.91 20.60 3.02
CA ARG A 302 -3.03 19.61 4.09
C ARG A 302 -2.15 18.37 3.87
N VAL A 303 -2.06 17.87 2.64
CA VAL A 303 -1.20 16.75 2.26
C VAL A 303 0.30 17.11 2.35
N VAL A 304 0.68 18.32 1.96
CA VAL A 304 2.06 18.82 2.11
C VAL A 304 2.40 19.01 3.59
N ALA A 305 1.44 19.43 4.42
CA ALA A 305 1.60 19.53 5.87
C ALA A 305 1.85 18.15 6.52
N ASP A 306 1.07 17.10 6.23
CA ASP A 306 1.31 15.71 6.74
C ASP A 306 2.64 15.11 6.23
N ALA A 307 3.11 15.52 5.04
CA ALA A 307 4.42 15.14 4.54
C ALA A 307 5.56 15.86 5.31
N ALA A 308 5.37 17.13 5.66
CA ALA A 308 6.34 17.92 6.41
C ALA A 308 6.36 17.59 7.91
N GLN A 309 5.21 17.31 8.52
CA GLN A 309 5.01 17.01 9.94
C GLN A 309 4.86 15.51 10.15
N GLN A 310 5.97 14.80 10.41
CA GLN A 310 5.95 13.34 10.51
C GLN A 310 5.66 12.79 11.91
N ASP A 311 5.68 13.65 12.93
CA ASP A 311 5.26 13.41 14.31
C ASP A 311 3.74 13.61 14.51
N ALA A 312 3.16 14.64 13.87
CA ALA A 312 1.73 14.97 13.92
C ALA A 312 0.97 14.49 12.67
N ARG A 313 0.90 13.16 12.48
CA ARG A 313 0.26 12.55 11.31
C ARG A 313 -1.26 12.74 11.24
N ASP A 314 -1.78 13.07 10.06
CA ASP A 314 -3.23 13.16 9.82
C ASP A 314 -3.79 11.78 9.42
N ASP A 315 -4.45 11.12 10.38
CA ASP A 315 -5.03 9.78 10.21
C ASP A 315 -6.26 9.74 9.30
N ALA A 316 -6.94 10.87 9.07
CA ALA A 316 -8.10 10.93 8.19
C ALA A 316 -7.70 10.86 6.69
N LEU A 317 -6.45 11.25 6.34
CA LEU A 317 -5.90 11.02 4.98
C LEU A 317 -5.83 9.54 4.58
N CYS A 318 -5.86 8.61 5.55
CA CYS A 318 -5.91 7.17 5.28
C CYS A 318 -7.31 6.58 5.18
N HIS A 319 -8.36 7.40 5.22
CA HIS A 319 -9.70 6.92 5.00
C HIS A 319 -9.84 6.33 3.57
N PRO A 320 -10.47 5.15 3.38
CA PRO A 320 -10.63 4.50 2.07
C PRO A 320 -11.15 5.38 0.94
N LEU A 321 -12.10 6.28 1.22
CA LEU A 321 -12.63 7.25 0.25
C LEU A 321 -11.61 8.34 -0.15
N VAL A 322 -10.61 8.63 0.70
CA VAL A 322 -9.63 9.71 0.53
C VAL A 322 -8.35 9.22 -0.16
N LEU A 323 -7.98 7.93 -0.02
CA LEU A 323 -6.68 7.39 -0.47
C LEU A 323 -6.31 7.71 -1.93
N ASN A 324 -7.25 7.62 -2.88
CA ASN A 324 -6.96 7.93 -4.29
C ASN A 324 -6.67 9.43 -4.48
N ARG A 325 -7.50 10.31 -3.90
CA ARG A 325 -7.28 11.77 -3.91
C ARG A 325 -5.94 12.14 -3.26
N TRP A 326 -5.56 11.45 -2.18
CA TRP A 326 -4.28 11.62 -1.51
C TRP A 326 -3.10 11.24 -2.41
N ARG A 327 -3.11 10.05 -3.05
CA ARG A 327 -2.09 9.61 -4.02
C ARG A 327 -1.91 10.63 -5.16
N ASP A 328 -3.02 11.17 -5.67
CA ASP A 328 -3.00 12.06 -6.82
C ASP A 328 -2.47 13.45 -6.43
N GLN A 329 -2.90 14.01 -5.29
CA GLN A 329 -2.34 15.27 -4.77
C GLN A 329 -0.88 15.15 -4.29
N LEU A 330 -0.44 13.98 -3.82
CA LEU A 330 0.99 13.69 -3.59
C LEU A 330 1.78 13.69 -4.90
N THR A 331 1.21 13.13 -5.96
CA THR A 331 1.83 13.10 -7.30
C THR A 331 1.97 14.51 -7.87
N GLU A 332 0.93 15.35 -7.77
CA GLU A 332 1.02 16.77 -8.17
C GLU A 332 1.98 17.58 -7.28
N SER A 333 2.01 17.31 -5.97
CA SER A 333 2.92 17.98 -5.04
C SER A 333 4.39 17.66 -5.33
N LEU A 334 4.69 16.42 -5.70
CA LEU A 334 6.02 16.05 -6.21
C LEU A 334 6.36 16.82 -7.50
N THR A 335 5.43 16.97 -8.44
CA THR A 335 5.66 17.77 -9.67
C THR A 335 6.02 19.22 -9.33
N LYS A 336 5.32 19.84 -8.37
CA LYS A 336 5.60 21.23 -7.92
C LYS A 336 6.90 21.35 -7.10
N ALA A 337 7.25 20.32 -6.32
CA ALA A 337 8.45 20.32 -5.49
C ALA A 337 9.74 19.96 -6.26
N ALA A 338 9.63 19.19 -7.36
CA ALA A 338 10.76 18.65 -8.10
C ALA A 338 11.80 19.71 -8.55
N PRO A 339 11.41 20.87 -9.15
CA PRO A 339 12.38 21.89 -9.54
C PRO A 339 13.12 22.50 -8.35
N ARG A 340 12.42 22.76 -7.23
CA ARG A 340 13.02 23.35 -6.02
C ARG A 340 14.00 22.40 -5.33
N ALA A 341 13.77 21.10 -5.48
CA ALA A 341 14.65 20.06 -4.95
C ALA A 341 15.85 19.77 -5.86
N ASP A 342 15.98 20.36 -7.05
CA ASP A 342 16.89 19.93 -8.13
C ASP A 342 16.66 18.46 -8.52
N ASN A 343 15.41 18.09 -8.81
CA ASN A 343 15.05 16.72 -9.16
C ASN A 343 14.35 16.69 -10.54
N PRO A 344 14.89 15.97 -11.55
CA PRO A 344 14.35 15.98 -12.92
C PRO A 344 13.05 15.18 -13.10
N HIS A 345 12.62 14.40 -12.09
CA HIS A 345 11.44 13.54 -12.18
C HIS A 345 10.78 13.28 -10.81
N ILE A 346 9.53 12.82 -10.81
CA ILE A 346 8.73 12.60 -9.60
C ILE A 346 8.78 11.17 -9.02
N ARG A 347 9.63 10.28 -9.56
CA ARG A 347 9.61 8.85 -9.23
C ARG A 347 10.58 8.43 -8.12
N HIS A 348 11.74 9.06 -8.05
CA HIS A 348 12.78 8.77 -7.07
C HIS A 348 13.65 10.02 -6.85
N LEU A 349 14.51 9.97 -5.83
CA LEU A 349 15.47 11.02 -5.50
C LEU A 349 16.69 10.87 -6.43
N HIS A 350 16.89 11.81 -7.36
CA HIS A 350 18.00 11.79 -8.31
C HIS A 350 19.35 12.09 -7.63
N ASP A 351 20.43 11.48 -8.07
CA ASP A 351 21.73 11.61 -7.42
C ASP A 351 22.47 12.89 -7.86
N LEU A 352 22.48 13.92 -7.01
CA LEU A 352 23.16 15.18 -7.31
C LEU A 352 24.70 15.05 -7.38
N THR A 353 25.28 14.00 -6.80
CA THR A 353 26.74 13.80 -6.79
C THR A 353 27.32 13.52 -8.18
N LEU A 354 26.47 13.21 -9.17
CA LEU A 354 26.86 13.04 -10.56
C LEU A 354 27.32 14.36 -11.23
N THR A 355 26.79 15.51 -10.79
CA THR A 355 27.11 16.82 -11.39
C THR A 355 28.29 17.55 -10.72
N ARG A 356 28.61 17.18 -9.47
CA ARG A 356 29.74 17.68 -8.65
C ARG A 356 29.93 19.21 -8.57
N ARG A 357 28.91 20.03 -8.89
CA ARG A 357 29.01 21.49 -8.80
C ARG A 357 29.05 21.93 -7.32
N PRO A 358 30.14 22.55 -6.83
CA PRO A 358 30.21 23.01 -5.44
C PRO A 358 29.15 24.06 -5.12
N ARG A 359 28.71 24.12 -3.87
CA ARG A 359 27.67 25.06 -3.42
C ARG A 359 28.03 25.70 -2.08
N ASN A 360 27.60 26.95 -1.88
CA ASN A 360 27.80 27.65 -0.62
C ASN A 360 26.80 27.16 0.46
N ALA A 361 27.09 27.47 1.74
CA ALA A 361 26.30 27.01 2.88
C ALA A 361 24.80 27.36 2.77
N THR A 362 24.47 28.57 2.29
CA THR A 362 23.09 29.04 2.13
C THR A 362 22.33 28.28 1.03
N GLN A 363 23.01 27.94 -0.07
CA GLN A 363 22.47 27.07 -1.12
C GLN A 363 22.25 25.64 -0.59
N LEU A 364 23.22 25.10 0.15
CA LEU A 364 23.13 23.77 0.77
C LEU A 364 21.99 23.67 1.79
N GLY A 365 21.81 24.69 2.64
CA GLY A 365 20.71 24.74 3.63
C GLY A 365 19.33 24.71 2.98
N ARG A 366 19.11 25.52 1.94
CA ARG A 366 17.84 25.52 1.17
C ARG A 366 17.63 24.19 0.43
N LEU A 367 18.67 23.67 -0.22
CA LEU A 367 18.63 22.37 -0.90
C LEU A 367 18.27 21.23 0.06
N HIS A 368 18.88 21.20 1.25
CA HIS A 368 18.62 20.20 2.28
C HIS A 368 17.14 20.17 2.69
N GLY A 369 16.54 21.33 2.94
CA GLY A 369 15.10 21.44 3.24
C GLY A 369 14.22 20.95 2.09
N HIS A 370 14.49 21.39 0.86
CA HIS A 370 13.71 20.98 -0.31
C HIS A 370 13.83 19.47 -0.62
N ARG A 371 15.04 18.89 -0.54
CA ARG A 371 15.24 17.45 -0.78
C ARG A 371 14.61 16.59 0.32
N ARG A 372 14.60 17.05 1.59
CA ARG A 372 13.89 16.34 2.68
C ARG A 372 12.37 16.36 2.50
N LEU A 373 11.77 17.50 2.12
CA LEU A 373 10.35 17.54 1.79
C LEU A 373 10.03 16.64 0.59
N PHE A 374 10.87 16.67 -0.45
CA PHE A 374 10.70 15.81 -1.63
C PHE A 374 10.78 14.31 -1.28
N ALA A 375 11.75 13.91 -0.47
CA ALA A 375 11.87 12.54 0.05
C ALA A 375 10.66 12.13 0.91
N ALA A 376 10.15 13.02 1.75
CA ALA A 376 8.93 12.75 2.53
C ALA A 376 7.71 12.55 1.62
N LEU A 377 7.53 13.39 0.59
CA LEU A 377 6.47 13.23 -0.40
C LEU A 377 6.59 11.92 -1.19
N LEU A 378 7.81 11.48 -1.53
CA LEU A 378 8.05 10.16 -2.13
C LEU A 378 7.62 9.03 -1.20
N GLN A 379 7.96 9.10 0.10
CA GLN A 379 7.53 8.11 1.09
C GLN A 379 6.01 8.06 1.24
N ARG A 380 5.36 9.22 1.39
CA ARG A 380 3.88 9.30 1.46
C ARG A 380 3.22 8.73 0.20
N ARG A 381 3.82 8.95 -0.98
CA ARG A 381 3.32 8.38 -2.23
C ARG A 381 3.45 6.86 -2.24
N ALA A 382 4.59 6.31 -1.84
CA ALA A 382 4.79 4.87 -1.72
C ALA A 382 3.85 4.23 -0.68
N GLU A 383 3.64 4.91 0.46
CA GLU A 383 2.68 4.55 1.50
C GLU A 383 1.24 4.49 0.95
N SER A 384 0.76 5.56 0.30
CA SER A 384 -0.58 5.61 -0.29
C SER A 384 -0.81 4.50 -1.33
N ILE A 385 0.20 4.16 -2.13
CA ILE A 385 0.11 3.06 -3.12
C ILE A 385 0.00 1.70 -2.41
N ARG A 386 0.79 1.45 -1.35
CA ARG A 386 0.68 0.22 -0.55
C ARG A 386 -0.71 0.10 0.08
N LEU A 387 -1.20 1.18 0.68
CA LEU A 387 -2.52 1.22 1.33
C LEU A 387 -3.67 0.99 0.34
N ILE A 388 -3.63 1.62 -0.85
CA ILE A 388 -4.60 1.37 -1.93
C ILE A 388 -4.55 -0.09 -2.38
N THR A 389 -3.34 -0.67 -2.50
CA THR A 389 -3.17 -2.07 -2.90
C THR A 389 -3.79 -3.01 -1.86
N THR A 390 -3.42 -2.85 -0.59
CA THR A 390 -4.00 -3.60 0.54
C THR A 390 -5.52 -3.45 0.64
N LEU A 391 -6.07 -2.25 0.44
CA LEU A 391 -7.51 -2.02 0.44
C LEU A 391 -8.20 -2.77 -0.71
N ASN A 392 -7.65 -2.69 -1.93
CA ASN A 392 -8.19 -3.42 -3.09
C ASN A 392 -8.13 -4.93 -2.90
N ASP A 393 -7.05 -5.45 -2.32
CA ASP A 393 -6.89 -6.87 -1.99
C ASP A 393 -7.95 -7.30 -0.96
N GLY A 394 -8.09 -6.56 0.14
CA GLY A 394 -9.08 -6.82 1.18
C GLY A 394 -10.52 -6.77 0.66
N MET A 395 -10.88 -5.75 -0.12
CA MET A 395 -12.20 -5.67 -0.75
C MET A 395 -12.45 -6.82 -1.75
N SER A 396 -11.43 -7.29 -2.47
CA SER A 396 -11.57 -8.40 -3.43
C SER A 396 -11.68 -9.76 -2.75
N LEU A 397 -11.04 -9.92 -1.58
CA LEU A 397 -11.20 -11.08 -0.71
C LEU A 397 -12.60 -11.11 -0.07
N ALA A 398 -13.06 -9.98 0.48
CA ALA A 398 -14.40 -9.86 1.05
C ALA A 398 -15.49 -10.13 0.00
N GLU A 399 -15.38 -9.50 -1.19
CA GLU A 399 -16.29 -9.69 -2.31
C GLU A 399 -16.40 -11.15 -2.76
N ARG A 400 -15.33 -11.96 -2.65
CA ARG A 400 -15.36 -13.39 -2.98
C ARG A 400 -15.91 -14.30 -1.88
N ARG A 401 -15.88 -13.87 -0.62
CA ARG A 401 -16.48 -14.62 0.49
C ARG A 401 -17.95 -14.31 0.70
N ASP A 402 -18.46 -13.26 0.06
CA ASP A 402 -19.88 -13.00 0.04
C ASP A 402 -20.66 -14.15 -0.62
N PRO A 403 -21.71 -14.70 0.02
CA PRO A 403 -22.48 -15.82 -0.52
C PRO A 403 -23.09 -15.56 -1.91
N SER A 404 -23.36 -14.30 -2.27
CA SER A 404 -23.90 -13.96 -3.59
C SER A 404 -22.86 -13.94 -4.70
N TYR A 405 -21.56 -14.02 -4.41
CA TYR A 405 -20.48 -13.84 -5.40
C TYR A 405 -20.55 -14.85 -6.56
N GLU A 406 -20.54 -16.15 -6.26
CA GLU A 406 -20.58 -17.19 -7.32
C GLU A 406 -21.92 -17.20 -8.05
N LEU A 407 -23.01 -16.76 -7.41
CA LEU A 407 -24.31 -16.62 -8.05
C LEU A 407 -24.33 -15.42 -9.01
N LEU A 408 -23.94 -14.23 -8.56
CA LEU A 408 -23.78 -13.03 -9.39
C LEU A 408 -22.82 -13.24 -10.57
N LYS A 409 -21.76 -14.03 -10.38
CA LYS A 409 -20.81 -14.42 -11.43
C LYS A 409 -21.48 -15.28 -12.50
N LYS A 410 -22.20 -16.35 -12.11
CA LYS A 410 -23.00 -17.18 -13.02
C LYS A 410 -24.07 -16.35 -13.75
N THR A 411 -24.81 -15.52 -13.02
CA THR A 411 -25.78 -14.58 -13.57
C THR A 411 -25.15 -13.60 -14.57
N GLY A 412 -23.94 -13.10 -14.27
CA GLY A 412 -23.17 -12.24 -15.17
C GLY A 412 -22.81 -12.92 -16.48
N ASP A 413 -22.42 -14.19 -16.44
CA ASP A 413 -22.11 -14.99 -17.62
C ASP A 413 -23.37 -15.30 -18.44
N HIS A 414 -24.47 -15.69 -17.79
CA HIS A 414 -25.79 -15.89 -18.41
C HIS A 414 -26.31 -14.62 -19.09
N ALA A 415 -26.15 -13.45 -18.45
CA ALA A 415 -26.53 -12.16 -19.03
C ALA A 415 -25.72 -11.83 -20.31
N TYR A 416 -24.45 -12.26 -20.41
CA TYR A 416 -23.70 -12.13 -21.67
C TYR A 416 -24.22 -13.07 -22.77
N ASP A 417 -24.64 -14.30 -22.45
CA ASP A 417 -25.23 -15.21 -23.44
C ASP A 417 -26.60 -14.72 -23.93
N GLU A 418 -27.43 -14.22 -23.02
CA GLU A 418 -28.73 -13.61 -23.35
C GLU A 418 -28.58 -12.31 -24.15
N LEU A 419 -27.54 -11.50 -23.92
CA LEU A 419 -27.20 -10.36 -24.80
C LEU A 419 -26.83 -10.80 -26.21
N VAL A 420 -26.05 -11.88 -26.37
CA VAL A 420 -25.71 -12.42 -27.70
C VAL A 420 -26.96 -12.95 -28.40
N ARG A 421 -27.87 -13.60 -27.67
CA ARG A 421 -29.15 -14.08 -28.21
C ARG A 421 -30.06 -12.93 -28.67
N ARG A 422 -30.08 -11.80 -27.95
CA ARG A 422 -30.86 -10.59 -28.30
C ARG A 422 -30.25 -9.79 -29.44
N HIS A 423 -28.93 -9.75 -29.54
CA HIS A 423 -28.19 -8.92 -30.51
C HIS A 423 -27.22 -9.75 -31.37
N PRO A 424 -27.71 -10.76 -32.12
CA PRO A 424 -26.86 -11.69 -32.85
C PRO A 424 -26.02 -10.99 -33.93
N ASP A 425 -26.54 -9.93 -34.56
CA ASP A 425 -25.84 -9.21 -35.63
C ASP A 425 -24.73 -8.32 -35.09
N LEU A 426 -24.94 -7.63 -33.96
CA LEU A 426 -23.88 -6.86 -33.28
C LEU A 426 -22.76 -7.80 -32.79
N TYR A 427 -23.12 -8.94 -32.23
CA TYR A 427 -22.14 -9.97 -31.85
C TYR A 427 -21.37 -10.50 -33.07
N ARG A 428 -22.08 -10.83 -34.17
CA ARG A 428 -21.48 -11.31 -35.42
C ARG A 428 -20.51 -10.27 -36.00
N HIS A 429 -20.86 -8.99 -35.96
CA HIS A 429 -19.97 -7.91 -36.42
C HIS A 429 -18.67 -7.84 -35.62
N ILE A 430 -18.77 -7.84 -34.28
CA ILE A 430 -17.58 -7.85 -33.40
C ILE A 430 -16.73 -9.11 -33.69
N ARG A 431 -17.35 -10.28 -33.83
CA ARG A 431 -16.68 -11.54 -34.19
C ARG A 431 -15.95 -11.43 -35.52
N THR A 432 -16.58 -10.92 -36.57
CA THR A 432 -15.99 -10.73 -37.92
C THR A 432 -14.81 -9.76 -37.89
N ARG A 433 -14.85 -8.70 -37.09
CA ARG A 433 -13.72 -7.78 -36.93
C ARG A 433 -12.56 -8.39 -36.12
N LEU A 434 -12.86 -9.20 -35.11
CA LEU A 434 -11.85 -9.93 -34.33
C LEU A 434 -11.19 -11.07 -35.11
N ALA A 435 -11.93 -11.77 -35.98
CA ALA A 435 -11.42 -12.89 -36.78
C ALA A 435 -10.20 -12.53 -37.66
N ARG A 436 -10.07 -11.25 -38.05
CA ARG A 436 -8.91 -10.72 -38.79
C ARG A 436 -7.59 -10.76 -38.02
N TYR A 437 -7.65 -11.02 -36.72
CA TYR A 437 -6.50 -11.10 -35.82
C TYR A 437 -6.44 -12.47 -35.12
N GLU A 438 -7.20 -13.47 -35.59
CA GLU A 438 -7.19 -14.84 -35.09
C GLU A 438 -6.04 -15.60 -35.76
N SER A 439 -4.92 -15.80 -35.05
CA SER A 439 -3.72 -16.47 -35.60
C SER A 439 -3.89 -17.98 -35.73
N ARG A 440 -4.74 -18.54 -34.87
CA ARG A 440 -5.26 -19.91 -34.91
C ARG A 440 -6.57 -19.96 -34.14
N TYR A 441 -7.39 -20.99 -34.37
CA TYR A 441 -8.69 -21.15 -33.75
C TYR A 441 -8.64 -20.92 -32.23
N GLY A 442 -9.42 -19.94 -31.73
CA GLY A 442 -9.49 -19.60 -30.32
C GLY A 442 -8.34 -18.74 -29.77
N ARG A 443 -7.45 -18.20 -30.63
CA ARG A 443 -6.32 -17.34 -30.20
C ARG A 443 -6.23 -16.05 -31.03
N LEU A 444 -6.38 -14.92 -30.34
CA LEU A 444 -6.10 -13.59 -30.87
C LEU A 444 -4.65 -13.17 -30.70
N GLU A 445 -4.05 -12.68 -31.79
CA GLU A 445 -2.75 -12.00 -31.78
C GLU A 445 -2.94 -10.57 -32.33
N LEU A 446 -3.17 -9.64 -31.40
CA LEU A 446 -3.49 -8.26 -31.74
C LEU A 446 -2.22 -7.43 -31.95
N THR A 447 -1.96 -7.07 -33.20
CA THR A 447 -0.90 -6.13 -33.60
C THR A 447 -1.20 -4.67 -33.24
N VAL A 448 -2.42 -4.38 -32.77
CA VAL A 448 -2.90 -3.05 -32.39
C VAL A 448 -3.40 -3.00 -30.94
N PRO A 449 -3.30 -1.85 -30.24
CA PRO A 449 -3.80 -1.72 -28.87
C PRO A 449 -5.29 -2.09 -28.74
N ARG A 450 -5.62 -3.01 -27.82
CA ARG A 450 -6.99 -3.50 -27.54
C ARG A 450 -8.03 -2.38 -27.40
N GLY A 451 -7.67 -1.27 -26.76
CA GLY A 451 -8.53 -0.10 -26.59
C GLY A 451 -8.92 0.58 -27.91
N GLN A 452 -7.96 0.78 -28.81
CA GLN A 452 -8.16 1.42 -30.11
C GLN A 452 -8.93 0.54 -31.10
N LEU A 453 -8.71 -0.79 -31.06
CA LEU A 453 -9.50 -1.72 -31.87
C LEU A 453 -10.96 -1.74 -31.40
N ARG A 454 -11.19 -1.81 -30.08
CA ARG A 454 -12.54 -1.77 -29.50
C ARG A 454 -13.27 -0.47 -29.83
N ALA A 455 -12.61 0.69 -29.71
CA ALA A 455 -13.21 1.99 -30.02
C ALA A 455 -13.71 2.03 -31.47
N ARG A 456 -12.85 1.71 -32.45
CA ARG A 456 -13.23 1.64 -33.86
C ARG A 456 -14.40 0.70 -34.14
N ILE A 457 -14.46 -0.44 -33.45
CA ILE A 457 -15.58 -1.38 -33.59
C ILE A 457 -16.86 -0.80 -32.98
N TYR A 458 -16.80 -0.05 -31.89
CA TYR A 458 -17.98 0.65 -31.35
C TYR A 458 -18.45 1.74 -32.32
N ASP A 459 -17.54 2.55 -32.88
CA ASP A 459 -17.87 3.56 -33.89
C ASP A 459 -18.55 2.96 -35.14
N GLU A 460 -18.28 1.69 -35.46
CA GLU A 460 -18.95 0.95 -36.53
C GLU A 460 -20.32 0.41 -36.11
N LEU A 461 -20.45 -0.13 -34.89
CA LEU A 461 -21.73 -0.62 -34.35
C LEU A 461 -22.74 0.54 -34.23
N ASP A 462 -22.28 1.73 -33.85
CA ASP A 462 -23.12 2.93 -33.78
C ASP A 462 -23.68 3.33 -35.16
N ARG A 463 -22.94 3.11 -36.24
CA ARG A 463 -23.41 3.32 -37.63
C ARG A 463 -24.36 2.22 -38.10
N MET A 464 -24.31 1.04 -37.50
CA MET A 464 -25.19 -0.09 -37.83
C MET A 464 -26.55 -0.01 -37.13
N ARG A 465 -26.66 0.71 -36.00
CA ARG A 465 -27.97 0.92 -35.36
C ARG A 465 -28.73 1.98 -36.16
N PRO A 466 -29.98 1.73 -36.57
CA PRO A 466 -30.82 2.79 -37.11
C PRO A 466 -30.98 3.88 -36.04
N ALA A 467 -30.94 5.14 -36.46
CA ALA A 467 -31.21 6.26 -35.56
C ALA A 467 -32.55 6.03 -34.88
N ARG A 468 -32.59 6.05 -33.53
CA ARG A 468 -33.85 6.00 -32.80
C ARG A 468 -34.71 7.18 -33.30
N PRO A 469 -35.93 6.96 -33.81
CA PRO A 469 -36.82 8.07 -34.08
C PRO A 469 -37.04 8.81 -32.76
N VAL A 470 -36.68 10.09 -32.74
CA VAL A 470 -37.04 10.98 -31.64
C VAL A 470 -38.56 11.06 -31.68
N SER A 471 -39.24 10.50 -30.67
CA SER A 471 -40.69 10.66 -30.55
C SER A 471 -40.99 12.15 -30.53
N PRO A 472 -41.88 12.65 -31.41
CA PRO A 472 -42.27 14.05 -31.36
C PRO A 472 -42.91 14.31 -29.99
N ALA A 473 -42.49 15.40 -29.34
CA ALA A 473 -43.15 15.84 -28.13
C ALA A 473 -44.60 16.18 -28.49
N HIS A 474 -45.56 15.47 -27.90
CA HIS A 474 -46.94 15.94 -27.86
C HIS A 474 -46.98 17.10 -26.86
N GLY A 475 -47.42 18.26 -27.35
CA GLY A 475 -47.69 19.46 -26.55
C GLY A 475 -49.12 19.54 -26.04
#